data_AF-A0A7J7LKR5-F1
#
_entry.id   AF-A0A7J7LKR5-F1
#
_cell.length_a   1.000
_cell.length_b   1.000
_cell.length_c   1.000
_cell.angle_alpha   90.00
_cell.angle_beta   90.00
_cell.angle_gamma   90.00
#
_symmetry.space_group_name_H-M   'P 1'
#
loop_
_entity.id
_entity.type
_entity.pdbx_description
1 polymer ?
#
loop_
_entity_poly.entity_id
_entity_poly.type
_entity_poly.pdbx_seq_one_letter_code
_entity_poly.pdbx_strand_id
1 'polypeptide(L)'
;MHCFCGIYEVFLILISTTLYFTVRALQALKDALGLPYRFGWNGDPCVPQQHPWSGVDCQFDRKSGTWVIDGLGLDNQGLGGFMPNDISKLRHLQRMYVSI
;
A
#
# COMPACT_ATOMS: atom_id res chain seq x y z
N MET A 1 5.69 9.25 -27.22
CA MET A 1 4.57 8.40 -26.78
C MET A 1 4.35 8.67 -25.30
N HIS A 2 3.39 9.53 -24.96
CA HIS A 2 3.12 9.88 -23.56
C HIS A 2 2.45 8.69 -22.87
N CYS A 3 3.12 8.19 -21.84
CA CYS A 3 2.63 7.13 -20.98
C CYS A 3 1.46 7.68 -20.15
N PHE A 4 0.23 7.37 -20.53
CA PHE A 4 -0.98 7.64 -19.74
C PHE A 4 -1.08 6.72 -18.49
N CYS A 5 0.04 6.43 -17.82
CA CYS A 5 0.04 5.59 -16.62
C CYS A 5 -0.50 6.33 -15.39
N GLY A 6 -0.45 7.68 -15.37
CA GLY A 6 -0.88 8.46 -14.21
C GLY A 6 -2.39 8.59 -14.01
N ILE A 7 -3.20 8.49 -15.08
CA ILE A 7 -4.65 8.71 -14.99
C ILE A 7 -5.36 7.48 -14.39
N TYR A 8 -4.88 6.27 -14.72
CA TYR A 8 -5.46 5.02 -14.20
C TYR A 8 -5.24 4.85 -12.69
N GLU A 9 -4.04 5.19 -12.20
CA GLU A 9 -3.71 5.11 -10.77
C GLU A 9 -4.63 6.03 -9.93
N VAL A 10 -4.90 7.25 -10.40
CA VAL A 10 -5.81 8.18 -9.70
C VAL A 10 -7.26 7.69 -9.74
N PHE A 11 -7.70 7.09 -10.85
CA PHE A 11 -9.06 6.57 -10.98
C PHE A 11 -9.33 5.40 -10.03
N LEU A 12 -8.39 4.46 -9.89
CA LEU A 12 -8.52 3.31 -8.99
C LEU A 12 -8.60 3.72 -7.51
N ILE A 13 -7.92 4.81 -7.14
CA ILE A 13 -7.99 5.36 -5.78
C ILE A 13 -9.38 5.91 -5.44
N LEU A 14 -10.16 6.39 -6.42
CA LEU A 14 -11.48 7.00 -6.18
C LEU A 14 -12.60 5.98 -5.93
N ILE A 15 -12.41 4.73 -6.38
CA ILE A 15 -13.29 3.58 -6.09
C ILE A 15 -12.74 2.69 -4.97
N SER A 16 -11.64 3.13 -4.33
CA SER A 16 -10.98 2.44 -3.23
C SER A 16 -11.90 2.35 -2.02
N THR A 17 -12.00 1.15 -1.47
CA THR A 17 -12.64 0.92 -0.16
C THR A 17 -11.62 1.05 0.98
N THR A 18 -10.34 1.13 0.64
CA THR A 18 -9.27 1.54 1.54
C THR A 18 -9.16 3.07 1.59
N LEU A 19 -8.88 3.64 2.77
CA LEU A 19 -8.75 5.09 2.94
C LEU A 19 -7.62 5.68 2.08
N TYR A 20 -7.90 6.79 1.40
CA TYR A 20 -6.94 7.51 0.54
C TYR A 20 -5.58 7.77 1.20
N PHE A 21 -5.59 8.23 2.45
CA PHE A 21 -4.37 8.58 3.18
C PHE A 21 -3.51 7.35 3.50
N THR A 22 -4.14 6.18 3.68
CA THR A 22 -3.46 4.90 3.86
C THR A 22 -2.77 4.50 2.57
N VAL A 23 -3.47 4.54 1.43
CA VAL A 23 -2.90 4.19 0.12
C VAL A 23 -1.72 5.13 -0.23
N ARG A 24 -1.87 6.43 0.01
CA ARG A 24 -0.80 7.41 -0.18
C ARG A 24 0.42 7.15 0.70
N ALA A 25 0.22 6.73 1.95
CA ALA A 25 1.32 6.39 2.84
C ALA A 25 2.07 5.13 2.38
N LEU A 26 1.36 4.11 1.90
CA LEU A 26 1.99 2.94 1.29
C LEU A 26 2.76 3.31 0.03
N GLN A 27 2.23 4.18 -0.81
CA GLN A 27 2.93 4.64 -2.01
C GLN A 27 4.21 5.42 -1.67
N ALA A 28 4.16 6.31 -0.67
CA ALA A 28 5.34 7.01 -0.18
C ALA A 28 6.39 6.04 0.39
N LEU A 29 5.94 4.98 1.07
CA LEU A 29 6.79 3.92 1.59
C LEU A 29 7.45 3.11 0.46
N LYS A 30 6.70 2.77 -0.59
CA LYS A 30 7.22 2.10 -1.80
C LYS A 30 8.34 2.90 -2.43
N ASP A 31 8.12 4.21 -2.60
CA ASP A 31 9.09 5.11 -3.23
C ASP A 31 10.33 5.32 -2.35
N ALA A 32 10.15 5.53 -1.04
CA ALA A 32 11.24 5.79 -0.10
C ALA A 32 12.12 4.56 0.17
N LEU A 33 11.54 3.36 0.12
CA LEU A 33 12.25 2.09 0.31
C LEU A 33 12.83 1.50 -0.99
N GLY A 34 12.61 2.18 -2.13
CA GLY A 34 13.11 1.72 -3.43
C GLY A 34 12.52 0.39 -3.88
N LEU A 35 11.27 0.09 -3.50
CA LEU A 35 10.63 -1.17 -3.87
C LEU A 35 10.52 -1.31 -5.40
N PRO A 36 10.69 -2.52 -5.96
CA PRO A 36 10.68 -2.70 -7.40
C PRO A 36 9.30 -2.36 -8.00
N TYR A 37 9.28 -1.83 -9.22
CA TYR A 37 8.02 -1.48 -9.91
C TYR A 37 7.06 -2.68 -10.04
N ARG A 38 7.62 -3.90 -10.12
CA ARG A 38 6.87 -5.17 -10.22
C ARG A 38 6.50 -5.78 -8.87
N PHE A 39 6.62 -5.04 -7.75
CA PHE A 39 6.29 -5.53 -6.41
C PHE A 39 4.78 -5.86 -6.23
N GLY A 40 3.93 -5.41 -7.16
CA GLY A 40 2.50 -5.74 -7.14
C GLY A 40 1.65 -4.74 -6.35
N TRP A 41 2.21 -3.58 -6.00
CA TRP A 41 1.49 -2.48 -5.36
C TRP A 41 1.02 -1.46 -6.39
N ASN A 42 -0.19 -1.65 -6.94
CA ASN A 42 -0.89 -0.70 -7.82
C ASN A 42 -2.41 -0.76 -7.53
N GLY A 43 -3.12 0.37 -7.54
CA GLY A 43 -4.57 0.43 -7.26
C GLY A 43 -4.97 0.39 -5.78
N ASP A 44 -6.06 -0.33 -5.44
CA ASP A 44 -6.49 -0.52 -4.04
C ASP A 44 -5.71 -1.72 -3.43
N PRO A 45 -5.13 -1.57 -2.23
CA PRO A 45 -4.33 -2.62 -1.60
C PRO A 45 -5.09 -3.87 -1.19
N CYS A 46 -6.40 -3.77 -0.96
CA CYS A 46 -7.22 -4.84 -0.37
C CYS A 46 -8.25 -5.43 -1.33
N VAL A 47 -8.56 -4.74 -2.44
CA VAL A 47 -9.52 -5.25 -3.43
C VAL A 47 -8.93 -5.35 -4.84
N PRO A 48 -9.27 -6.40 -5.60
CA PRO A 48 -10.16 -7.51 -5.20
C PRO A 48 -9.48 -8.45 -4.18
N GLN A 49 -10.25 -9.04 -3.27
CA GLN A 49 -9.71 -9.91 -2.20
C GLN A 49 -8.95 -11.13 -2.71
N GLN A 50 -9.18 -11.51 -3.98
CA GLN A 50 -8.45 -12.58 -4.65
C GLN A 50 -7.03 -12.15 -5.06
N HIS A 51 -6.79 -10.85 -5.16
CA HIS A 51 -5.52 -10.25 -5.58
C HIS A 51 -5.16 -9.01 -4.74
N PRO A 52 -5.02 -9.14 -3.40
CA PRO A 52 -4.51 -8.05 -2.59
C PRO A 52 -3.03 -7.77 -2.94
N TRP A 53 -2.54 -6.61 -2.52
CA TRP A 53 -1.12 -6.30 -2.65
C TRP A 53 -0.24 -7.32 -1.93
N SER A 54 0.90 -7.62 -2.54
CA SER A 54 1.86 -8.56 -1.95
C SER A 54 2.36 -8.04 -0.60
N GLY A 55 2.34 -8.92 0.41
CA GLY A 55 2.78 -8.60 1.77
C GLY A 55 1.88 -7.62 2.52
N VAL A 56 0.65 -7.35 2.07
CA VAL A 56 -0.28 -6.47 2.79
C VAL A 56 -1.36 -7.31 3.48
N ASP A 57 -1.47 -7.19 4.80
CA ASP A 57 -2.58 -7.76 5.56
C ASP A 57 -3.70 -6.72 5.66
N CYS A 58 -4.87 -7.11 5.19
CA CYS A 58 -6.07 -6.27 5.16
C CYS A 58 -7.13 -6.78 6.14
N GLN A 59 -7.69 -5.87 6.93
CA GLN A 59 -8.84 -6.13 7.79
C GLN A 59 -10.01 -5.24 7.38
N PHE A 60 -11.21 -5.83 7.26
CA PHE A 60 -12.41 -5.06 6.99
C PHE A 60 -13.01 -4.51 8.29
N ASP A 61 -13.02 -3.20 8.45
CA ASP A 61 -13.71 -2.54 9.54
C ASP A 61 -15.19 -2.32 9.17
N ARG A 62 -16.05 -3.17 9.73
CA ARG A 62 -17.50 -3.11 9.51
C ARG A 62 -18.15 -1.81 10.01
N LYS A 63 -17.53 -1.10 10.95
CA LYS A 63 -18.09 0.15 11.49
C LYS A 63 -17.92 1.31 10.53
N SER A 64 -16.72 1.43 9.95
CA SER A 64 -16.42 2.46 8.94
C SER A 64 -16.81 2.04 7.52
N GLY A 65 -17.00 0.74 7.27
CA GLY A 65 -17.23 0.21 5.93
C GLY A 65 -15.99 0.26 5.04
N THR A 66 -14.79 0.29 5.63
CA THR A 66 -13.53 0.46 4.91
C THR A 66 -12.54 -0.67 5.23
N TRP A 67 -11.58 -0.89 4.33
CA TRP A 67 -10.42 -1.73 4.63
C TRP A 67 -9.34 -0.93 5.33
N VAL A 68 -8.74 -1.56 6.32
CA VAL A 68 -7.59 -1.04 7.05
C VAL A 68 -6.42 -2.02 6.91
N ILE A 69 -5.20 -1.48 6.93
CA ILE A 69 -3.99 -2.28 6.86
C ILE A 69 -3.49 -2.51 8.29
N ASP A 70 -3.43 -3.76 8.72
CA ASP A 70 -2.94 -4.15 10.05
C ASP A 70 -1.59 -4.86 10.02
N GLY A 71 -1.12 -5.27 8.83
CA GLY A 71 0.15 -5.94 8.63
C GLY A 71 0.86 -5.54 7.32
N LEU A 72 2.18 -5.44 7.38
CA LEU A 72 3.05 -5.25 6.21
C LEU A 72 4.25 -6.19 6.25
N GLY A 73 4.47 -6.93 5.17
CA GLY A 73 5.63 -7.77 4.91
C GLY A 73 6.44 -7.20 3.75
N LEU A 74 7.65 -6.73 4.05
CA LEU A 74 8.58 -6.11 3.10
C LEU A 74 9.92 -6.86 3.08
N ASP A 75 9.97 -8.04 3.68
CA ASP A 75 11.16 -8.89 3.72
C ASP A 75 11.57 -9.32 2.31
N ASN A 76 12.88 -9.59 2.16
CA ASN A 76 13.48 -10.10 0.92
C ASN A 76 13.31 -9.20 -0.32
N GLN A 77 13.00 -7.90 -0.14
CA GLN A 77 12.85 -6.95 -1.25
C GLN A 77 14.12 -6.16 -1.59
N GLY A 78 15.24 -6.44 -0.91
CA GLY A 78 16.48 -5.66 -1.07
C GLY A 78 16.23 -4.19 -0.71
N LEU A 79 15.54 -3.96 0.40
CA LEU A 79 15.11 -2.63 0.84
C LEU A 79 16.29 -1.65 0.84
N GLY A 80 16.13 -0.55 0.11
CA GLY A 80 17.05 0.58 0.14
C GLY A 80 16.43 1.76 0.86
N GLY A 81 17.19 2.85 1.03
CA GLY A 81 16.61 4.13 1.46
C GLY A 81 16.24 4.22 2.94
N PHE A 82 15.12 4.91 3.23
CA PHE A 82 14.74 5.29 4.59
C PHE A 82 13.23 5.16 4.82
N MET A 83 12.83 5.03 6.08
CA MET A 83 11.43 4.99 6.47
C MET A 83 10.81 6.40 6.43
N PRO A 84 9.79 6.67 5.59
CA PRO A 84 9.17 8.00 5.55
C PRO A 84 8.24 8.21 6.76
N ASN A 85 8.12 9.47 7.20
CA ASN A 85 7.22 9.85 8.30
C ASN A 85 5.75 9.54 7.99
N ASP A 86 5.38 9.43 6.71
CA ASP A 86 4.06 9.03 6.25
C ASP A 86 3.60 7.66 6.80
N ILE A 87 4.52 6.81 7.27
CA ILE A 87 4.15 5.55 7.95
C ILE A 87 3.20 5.78 9.14
N SER A 88 3.29 6.94 9.80
CA SER A 88 2.39 7.34 10.89
C SER A 88 0.91 7.45 10.47
N LYS A 89 0.62 7.54 9.16
CA LYS A 89 -0.75 7.56 8.62
C LYS A 89 -1.36 6.16 8.53
N LEU A 90 -0.58 5.09 8.66
CA LEU A 90 -1.05 3.71 8.75
C LEU A 90 -1.55 3.41 10.17
N ARG A 91 -2.64 4.08 10.57
CA ARG A 91 -3.11 4.11 11.97
C ARG A 91 -3.51 2.76 12.55
N HIS A 92 -3.81 1.80 11.70
CA HIS A 92 -4.24 0.45 12.09
C HIS A 92 -3.11 -0.58 12.02
N LEU A 93 -1.91 -0.18 11.59
CA LEU A 93 -0.78 -1.07 11.43
C LEU A 93 -0.33 -1.61 12.79
N GLN A 94 -0.31 -2.92 12.94
CA GLN A 94 0.10 -3.61 14.16
C GLN A 94 1.39 -4.39 13.95
N ARG A 95 1.57 -4.96 12.76
CA ARG A 95 2.70 -5.83 12.43
C ARG A 95 3.43 -5.28 11.23
N MET A 96 4.74 -5.21 11.31
CA MET A 96 5.59 -4.86 10.19
C MET A 96 6.81 -5.75 10.21
N TYR A 97 6.99 -6.51 9.14
CA TYR A 97 8.12 -7.40 8.93
C TYR A 97 9.05 -6.75 7.91
N VAL A 98 10.26 -6.41 8.37
CA VAL A 98 11.34 -5.90 7.54
C VAL A 98 12.57 -6.77 7.81
N SER A 99 13.18 -7.27 6.75
CA SER A 99 14.45 -7.99 6.80
C SER A 99 15.43 -7.24 5.90
N ILE A 100 16.52 -6.78 6.50
CA ILE A 100 17.62 -6.07 5.84
C ILE A 100 18.64 -7.09 5.35
#